data_AF-A0A846PFG6-F1
#
_entry.id   AF-A0A846PFG6-F1
#
_cell.length_a   1.000
_cell.length_b   1.000
_cell.length_c   1.000
_cell.angle_alpha   90.00
_cell.angle_beta   90.00
_cell.angle_gamma   90.00
#
_symmetry.space_group_name_H-M   'P 1'
#
loop_
_entity.id
_entity.type
_entity.pdbx_description
1 polymer ?
#
loop_
_entity_poly.entity_id
_entity_poly.type
_entity_poly.pdbx_seq_one_letter_code
_entity_poly.pdbx_strand_id
1 'polypeptide(L)'
;MSEKVDDLVNELENEYKARQLWEKQGLTFEEIAERTDVAVETLKTWADNNEWDSPPVERKLRKVQSDKRDLDRKYRNLLDDYNDLLDQMGLLEELGPPTIAPIRKKKPSGTTEATAIITLSDWHFEEEVLAESVNGLNEFNLEIAKQRTDKCFQNGLRLTDIIAKEVKITTILMPLLGDFISNDIHEEFRETNKLLPMEAMEAVQESLASGIHFILKNSKYDIILNCHSGNHGRTTKNVFISTEHGHSLEYFMYRNLAKYFEKEKRVKFNIQKGYHSYQDVYDMTLRFHHGHGIRYYGGVGGLYIPANKAIAQWNKARHADLDVFGHFHQMKDGGHFVTNGSLIGYNAYALSIKADYEPPRQAFFVIDSKRGKTFTCPIRVD
;
A
#
# COMPACT_ATOMS: atom_id res chain seq x y z
N MET A 1 -35.94 -49.88 -6.34
CA MET A 1 -34.96 -49.83 -7.46
C MET A 1 -33.76 -50.72 -7.15
N SER A 2 -33.24 -50.75 -5.91
CA SER A 2 -32.22 -51.74 -5.52
C SER A 2 -32.73 -53.18 -5.63
N GLU A 3 -33.93 -53.49 -5.10
CA GLU A 3 -34.51 -54.85 -5.20
C GLU A 3 -34.53 -55.40 -6.64
N LYS A 4 -34.96 -54.59 -7.62
CA LYS A 4 -34.98 -54.99 -9.03
C LYS A 4 -33.58 -55.22 -9.63
N VAL A 5 -32.55 -54.52 -9.15
CA VAL A 5 -31.16 -54.72 -9.59
C VAL A 5 -30.55 -55.92 -8.88
N ASP A 6 -30.92 -56.15 -7.61
CA ASP A 6 -30.53 -57.32 -6.82
C ASP A 6 -31.10 -58.61 -7.43
N ASP A 7 -32.38 -58.59 -7.80
CA ASP A 7 -33.04 -59.69 -8.51
C ASP A 7 -32.35 -60.01 -9.84
N LEU A 8 -32.01 -58.97 -10.63
CA LEU A 8 -31.30 -59.14 -11.90
C LEU A 8 -29.87 -59.67 -11.71
N VAL A 9 -29.16 -59.26 -10.67
CA VAL A 9 -27.84 -59.81 -10.33
C VAL A 9 -27.96 -61.28 -9.95
N ASN A 10 -28.94 -61.64 -9.11
CA ASN A 10 -29.18 -63.02 -8.70
C ASN A 10 -29.54 -63.91 -9.90
N GLU A 11 -30.40 -63.42 -10.79
CA GLU A 11 -30.79 -64.11 -12.03
C GLU A 11 -29.56 -64.37 -12.92
N LEU A 12 -28.72 -63.36 -13.15
CA LEU A 12 -27.50 -63.48 -13.96
C LEU A 12 -26.44 -64.37 -13.28
N GLU A 13 -26.37 -64.41 -11.95
CA GLU A 13 -25.50 -65.32 -11.21
C GLU A 13 -25.93 -66.78 -11.35
N ASN A 14 -27.23 -67.03 -11.27
CA ASN A 14 -27.82 -68.35 -11.45
C ASN A 14 -27.64 -68.85 -12.89
N GLU A 15 -27.84 -67.98 -13.88
CA GLU A 15 -27.54 -68.27 -15.29
C GLU A 15 -26.04 -68.56 -15.49
N TYR A 16 -25.15 -67.74 -14.92
CA TYR A 16 -23.70 -67.97 -15.04
C TYR A 16 -23.27 -69.31 -14.45
N LYS A 17 -23.80 -69.68 -13.28
CA LYS A 17 -23.55 -71.00 -12.66
C LYS A 17 -24.06 -72.14 -13.53
N ALA A 18 -25.25 -72.02 -14.12
CA ALA A 18 -25.82 -73.03 -14.99
C ALA A 18 -24.92 -73.28 -16.21
N ARG A 19 -24.39 -72.20 -16.81
CA ARG A 19 -23.45 -72.30 -17.93
C ARG A 19 -22.14 -72.99 -17.56
N GLN A 20 -21.56 -72.67 -16.40
CA GLN A 20 -20.33 -73.31 -15.93
C GLN A 20 -20.50 -74.81 -15.64
N LEU A 21 -21.67 -75.23 -15.13
CA LEU A 21 -21.96 -76.64 -14.88
C LEU A 21 -22.12 -77.44 -16.17
N TRP A 22 -22.81 -76.88 -17.17
CA TRP A 22 -22.97 -77.49 -18.49
C TRP A 22 -21.63 -77.73 -19.18
N GLU A 23 -20.78 -76.69 -19.27
CA GLU A 23 -19.50 -76.74 -19.99
C GLU A 23 -18.51 -77.78 -19.42
N LYS A 24 -18.60 -78.09 -18.12
CA LYS A 24 -17.55 -78.86 -17.42
C LYS A 24 -17.94 -80.28 -17.04
N GLN A 25 -19.24 -80.63 -17.00
CA GLN A 25 -19.67 -81.83 -16.28
C GLN A 25 -20.61 -82.78 -17.05
N GLY A 26 -21.03 -82.45 -18.28
CA GLY A 26 -21.86 -83.36 -19.09
C GLY A 26 -23.20 -83.75 -18.44
N LEU A 27 -23.71 -82.90 -17.54
CA LEU A 27 -24.94 -83.10 -16.78
C LEU A 27 -26.18 -82.94 -17.66
N THR A 28 -27.28 -83.57 -17.27
CA THR A 28 -28.61 -83.34 -17.87
C THR A 28 -29.19 -81.99 -17.46
N PHE A 29 -30.17 -81.47 -18.22
CA PHE A 29 -30.79 -80.17 -17.89
C PHE A 29 -31.54 -80.21 -16.55
N GLU A 30 -32.11 -81.36 -16.21
CA GLU A 30 -32.79 -81.60 -14.93
C GLU A 30 -31.80 -81.46 -13.75
N GLU A 31 -30.60 -82.02 -13.87
CA GLU A 31 -29.55 -81.93 -12.83
C GLU A 31 -28.97 -80.52 -12.68
N ILE A 32 -28.91 -79.73 -13.76
CA ILE A 32 -28.46 -78.34 -13.72
C ILE A 32 -29.52 -77.46 -13.04
N ALA A 33 -30.79 -77.63 -13.41
CA ALA A 33 -31.89 -76.88 -12.84
C ALA A 33 -31.99 -77.00 -11.32
N GLU A 34 -31.83 -78.22 -10.78
CA GLU A 34 -31.81 -78.45 -9.32
C GLU A 34 -30.69 -77.70 -8.59
N ARG A 35 -29.57 -77.43 -9.28
CA ARG A 35 -28.37 -76.82 -8.68
C ARG A 35 -28.29 -75.31 -8.82
N THR A 36 -29.05 -74.72 -9.76
CA THR A 36 -28.93 -73.29 -10.09
C THR A 36 -30.24 -72.53 -9.99
N ASP A 37 -31.35 -73.19 -9.62
CA ASP A 37 -32.68 -72.59 -9.51
C ASP A 37 -33.15 -71.94 -10.83
N VAL A 38 -32.65 -72.46 -11.96
CA VAL A 38 -33.05 -72.07 -13.31
C VAL A 38 -33.99 -73.15 -13.83
N ALA A 39 -35.18 -72.79 -14.30
CA ALA A 39 -36.14 -73.76 -14.79
C ALA A 39 -35.59 -74.57 -16.00
N VAL A 40 -35.85 -75.88 -16.01
CA VAL A 40 -35.41 -76.80 -17.08
C VAL A 40 -35.83 -76.32 -18.47
N GLU A 41 -37.05 -75.78 -18.59
CA GLU A 41 -37.59 -75.28 -19.85
C GLU A 41 -36.77 -74.09 -20.40
N THR A 42 -36.30 -73.23 -19.50
CA THR A 42 -35.43 -72.09 -19.83
C THR A 42 -34.08 -72.57 -20.34
N LEU A 43 -33.47 -73.58 -19.70
CA LEU A 43 -32.21 -74.18 -20.14
C LEU A 43 -32.32 -74.79 -21.55
N LYS A 44 -33.42 -75.51 -21.82
CA LYS A 44 -33.72 -76.09 -23.14
C LYS A 44 -33.88 -75.00 -24.20
N THR A 45 -34.65 -73.96 -23.88
CA THR A 45 -34.86 -72.82 -24.78
C THR A 45 -33.55 -72.12 -25.14
N TRP A 46 -32.66 -71.91 -24.17
CA TRP A 46 -31.33 -71.34 -24.44
C TRP A 46 -30.51 -72.21 -25.40
N ALA A 47 -30.61 -73.55 -25.25
CA ALA A 47 -29.89 -74.53 -26.08
C ALA A 47 -30.37 -74.49 -27.52
N ASP A 48 -31.69 -74.53 -27.71
CA ASP A 48 -32.30 -74.52 -29.03
C ASP A 48 -32.06 -73.21 -29.79
N ASN A 49 -32.01 -72.08 -29.08
CA ASN A 49 -31.82 -70.76 -29.69
C ASN A 49 -30.34 -70.38 -29.89
N ASN A 50 -29.38 -71.28 -29.63
CA ASN A 50 -27.93 -70.98 -29.64
C ASN A 50 -27.53 -69.77 -28.76
N GLU A 51 -28.30 -69.47 -27.71
CA GLU A 51 -28.03 -68.35 -26.80
C GLU A 51 -26.86 -68.62 -25.83
N TRP A 52 -26.31 -69.83 -25.86
CA TRP A 52 -25.10 -70.23 -25.14
C TRP A 52 -23.84 -69.48 -25.65
N ASP A 53 -23.77 -69.17 -26.93
CA ASP A 53 -22.62 -68.48 -27.57
C ASP A 53 -22.71 -66.93 -27.53
N SER A 54 -23.79 -66.38 -26.96
CA SER A 54 -23.90 -64.94 -26.69
C SER A 54 -22.83 -64.47 -25.69
N PRO A 55 -22.40 -63.18 -25.72
CA PRO A 55 -21.26 -62.69 -24.93
C PRO A 55 -21.33 -63.16 -23.48
N PRO A 56 -20.22 -63.65 -22.88
CA PRO A 56 -20.26 -64.43 -21.65
C PRO A 56 -21.09 -63.72 -20.59
N VAL A 57 -22.05 -64.42 -19.99
CA VAL A 57 -22.90 -63.89 -18.91
C VAL A 57 -22.06 -63.26 -17.81
N GLU A 58 -20.83 -63.76 -17.60
CA GLU A 58 -19.79 -63.16 -16.77
C GLU A 58 -19.52 -61.67 -17.08
N ARG A 59 -19.43 -61.29 -18.35
CA ARG A 59 -19.18 -59.90 -18.78
C ARG A 59 -20.38 -59.02 -18.48
N LYS A 60 -21.61 -59.53 -18.68
CA LYS A 60 -22.85 -58.80 -18.32
C LYS A 60 -22.95 -58.64 -16.80
N LEU A 61 -22.74 -59.72 -16.05
CA LEU A 61 -22.76 -59.73 -14.59
C LEU A 61 -21.74 -58.76 -14.00
N ARG A 62 -20.47 -58.79 -14.47
CA ARG A 62 -19.43 -57.85 -14.03
C ARG A 62 -19.80 -56.40 -14.31
N LYS A 63 -20.43 -56.11 -15.46
CA LYS A 63 -20.89 -54.76 -15.80
C LYS A 63 -22.00 -54.30 -14.86
N VAL A 64 -23.03 -55.12 -14.64
CA VAL A 64 -24.15 -54.79 -13.74
C VAL A 64 -23.66 -54.61 -12.29
N GLN A 65 -22.75 -55.47 -11.82
CA GLN A 65 -22.14 -55.34 -10.49
C GLN A 65 -21.28 -54.06 -10.36
N SER A 66 -20.56 -53.67 -11.42
CA SER A 66 -19.79 -52.42 -11.45
C SER A 66 -20.71 -51.20 -11.44
N ASP A 67 -21.75 -51.20 -12.30
CA ASP A 67 -22.73 -50.12 -12.40
C ASP A 67 -23.49 -49.95 -11.07
N LYS A 68 -23.83 -51.05 -10.38
CA LYS A 68 -24.42 -51.03 -9.05
C LYS A 68 -23.48 -50.37 -8.02
N ARG A 69 -22.20 -50.78 -7.98
CA ARG A 69 -21.21 -50.18 -7.07
C ARG A 69 -21.01 -48.69 -7.31
N ASP A 70 -21.01 -48.28 -8.58
CA ASP A 70 -20.91 -46.87 -8.97
C ASP A 70 -22.15 -46.09 -8.57
N LEU A 71 -23.34 -46.68 -8.71
CA LEU A 71 -24.60 -46.08 -8.28
C LEU A 71 -24.67 -45.95 -6.75
N ASP A 72 -24.28 -46.99 -6.01
CA ASP A 72 -24.24 -46.98 -4.54
C ASP A 72 -23.22 -45.95 -4.02
N ARG A 73 -22.10 -45.75 -4.73
CA ARG A 73 -21.14 -44.68 -4.42
C ARG A 73 -21.76 -43.30 -4.67
N LYS A 74 -22.40 -43.09 -5.82
CA LYS A 74 -23.07 -41.81 -6.15
C LYS A 74 -24.19 -41.50 -5.16
N TYR A 75 -24.96 -42.51 -4.76
CA TYR A 75 -26.05 -42.36 -3.80
C TYR A 75 -25.53 -41.95 -2.42
N ARG A 76 -24.44 -42.58 -1.93
CA ARG A 76 -23.79 -42.17 -0.68
C ARG A 76 -23.29 -40.74 -0.73
N ASN A 77 -22.57 -40.36 -1.79
CA ASN A 77 -22.10 -38.97 -1.93
C ASN A 77 -23.26 -37.97 -1.95
N LEU A 78 -24.36 -38.30 -2.63
CA LEU A 78 -25.53 -37.43 -2.68
C LEU A 78 -26.22 -37.29 -1.30
N LEU A 79 -26.23 -38.36 -0.50
CA LEU A 79 -26.72 -38.31 0.87
C LEU A 79 -25.82 -37.45 1.77
N ASP A 80 -24.50 -37.55 1.61
CA ASP A 80 -23.55 -36.71 2.34
C ASP A 80 -23.74 -35.23 1.95
N ASP A 81 -23.81 -34.91 0.66
CA ASP A 81 -24.08 -33.56 0.16
C ASP A 81 -25.44 -33.01 0.66
N TYR A 82 -26.46 -33.87 0.75
CA TYR A 82 -27.78 -33.50 1.25
C TYR A 82 -27.75 -33.18 2.76
N ASN A 83 -27.04 -33.97 3.55
CA ASN A 83 -26.88 -33.73 4.98
C ASN A 83 -26.07 -32.45 5.24
N ASP A 84 -24.99 -32.22 4.50
CA ASP A 84 -24.20 -30.99 4.57
C ASP A 84 -25.06 -29.76 4.22
N LEU A 85 -25.94 -29.88 3.22
CA LEU A 85 -26.84 -28.80 2.83
C LEU A 85 -27.90 -28.55 3.91
N LEU A 86 -28.45 -29.59 4.54
CA LEU A 86 -29.38 -29.44 5.67
C LEU A 86 -28.72 -28.76 6.87
N ASP A 87 -27.48 -29.12 7.20
CA ASP A 87 -26.72 -28.48 8.27
C ASP A 87 -26.45 -27.00 7.96
N GLN A 88 -26.08 -26.67 6.72
CA GLN A 88 -25.92 -25.29 6.27
C GLN A 88 -27.24 -24.50 6.31
N MET A 89 -28.35 -25.11 5.94
CA MET A 89 -29.68 -24.49 6.02
C MET A 89 -30.09 -24.26 7.47
N GLY A 90 -29.84 -25.21 8.37
CA GLY A 90 -30.09 -25.06 9.81
C GLY A 90 -29.29 -23.89 10.41
N LEU A 91 -28.01 -23.77 10.04
CA LEU A 91 -27.18 -22.62 10.43
C LEU A 91 -27.73 -21.30 9.89
N LEU A 92 -28.25 -21.28 8.66
CA LEU A 92 -28.86 -20.08 8.08
C LEU A 92 -30.19 -19.71 8.75
N GLU A 93 -30.98 -20.68 9.19
CA GLU A 93 -32.23 -20.44 9.94
C GLU A 93 -31.95 -19.90 11.36
N GLU A 94 -30.86 -20.34 12.00
CA GLU A 94 -30.40 -19.80 13.29
C GLU A 94 -29.79 -18.39 13.17
N LEU A 95 -29.26 -18.05 11.99
CA LEU A 95 -28.78 -16.70 11.68
C LEU A 95 -29.96 -15.75 11.46
N GLY A 96 -30.49 -15.23 12.58
CA GLY A 96 -31.43 -14.11 12.56
C GLY A 96 -30.85 -12.84 11.91
N PRO A 97 -31.69 -11.83 11.62
CA PRO A 97 -31.20 -10.57 11.09
C PRO A 97 -30.14 -9.96 12.03
N PRO A 98 -29.11 -9.29 11.49
CA PRO A 98 -28.06 -8.72 12.31
C PRO A 98 -28.66 -7.78 13.35
N THR A 99 -28.25 -7.94 14.61
CA THR A 99 -28.66 -7.04 15.68
C THR A 99 -28.11 -5.63 15.42
N ILE A 100 -28.97 -4.69 15.05
CA ILE A 100 -28.60 -3.30 14.80
C ILE A 100 -28.54 -2.55 16.14
N ALA A 101 -27.33 -2.32 16.65
CA ALA A 101 -27.11 -1.44 17.79
C ALA A 101 -26.93 0.02 17.33
N PRO A 102 -27.61 1.01 17.94
CA PRO A 102 -27.48 2.40 17.53
C PRO A 102 -26.11 2.97 17.92
N ILE A 103 -25.30 3.35 16.93
CA ILE A 103 -24.07 4.09 17.15
C ILE A 103 -24.44 5.53 17.53
N ARG A 104 -24.29 5.88 18.81
CA ARG A 104 -24.60 7.24 19.29
C ARG A 104 -23.50 8.21 18.91
N LYS A 105 -23.87 9.35 18.31
CA LYS A 105 -22.93 10.47 18.08
C LYS A 105 -22.33 10.89 19.42
N LYS A 106 -20.99 10.90 19.50
CA LYS A 106 -20.29 11.43 20.67
C LYS A 106 -20.57 12.93 20.80
N LYS A 107 -20.95 13.38 21.99
CA LYS A 107 -21.09 14.83 22.26
C LYS A 107 -19.70 15.49 22.10
N PRO A 108 -19.62 16.70 21.53
CA PRO A 108 -18.36 17.43 21.45
C PRO A 108 -17.76 17.58 22.85
N SER A 109 -16.52 17.11 23.06
CA SER A 109 -15.82 17.20 24.35
C SER A 109 -14.75 18.29 24.28
N GLY A 110 -15.18 19.55 24.18
CA GLY A 110 -14.30 20.71 24.03
C GLY A 110 -13.51 20.75 22.71
N THR A 111 -12.91 21.91 22.41
CA THR A 111 -11.96 22.07 21.29
C THR A 111 -10.60 21.53 21.75
N THR A 112 -10.07 20.51 21.08
CA THR A 112 -8.66 20.12 21.30
C THR A 112 -7.72 21.18 20.71
N GLU A 113 -6.47 21.19 21.14
CA GLU A 113 -5.43 22.06 20.57
C GLU A 113 -4.49 21.24 19.71
N ALA A 114 -4.09 21.79 18.56
CA ALA A 114 -3.14 21.16 17.65
C ALA A 114 -2.23 22.16 16.96
N THR A 115 -1.11 21.66 16.44
CA THR A 115 -0.17 22.39 15.59
C THR A 115 -0.22 21.80 14.19
N ALA A 116 -0.35 22.65 13.18
CA ALA A 116 -0.30 22.25 11.76
C ALA A 116 1.14 22.27 11.27
N ILE A 117 1.55 21.23 10.54
CA ILE A 117 2.90 21.08 10.02
C ILE A 117 2.83 21.13 8.49
N ILE A 118 3.56 22.06 7.89
CA ILE A 118 3.74 22.21 6.43
C ILE A 118 5.21 21.99 6.13
N THR A 119 5.57 20.81 5.62
CA THR A 119 6.96 20.48 5.31
C THR A 119 7.32 20.94 3.90
N LEU A 120 8.41 21.70 3.77
CA LEU A 120 8.91 22.23 2.51
C LEU A 120 10.35 21.75 2.25
N SER A 121 10.57 21.04 1.15
CA SER A 121 11.89 20.59 0.69
C SER A 121 11.83 20.10 -0.75
N ASP A 122 13.01 19.82 -1.32
CA ASP A 122 13.16 19.14 -2.60
C ASP A 122 12.41 19.90 -3.72
N TRP A 123 12.66 21.22 -3.79
CA TRP A 123 12.05 22.07 -4.80
C TRP A 123 12.76 22.01 -6.13
N HIS A 124 14.10 21.94 -6.11
CA HIS A 124 14.94 21.94 -7.30
C HIS A 124 14.52 23.04 -8.28
N PHE A 125 14.35 24.25 -7.74
CA PHE A 125 13.54 25.32 -8.34
C PHE A 125 13.94 25.67 -9.78
N GLU A 126 15.22 25.56 -10.10
CA GLU A 126 15.81 25.92 -11.38
C GLU A 126 15.92 24.79 -12.39
N GLU A 127 15.69 23.54 -12.00
CA GLU A 127 15.82 22.39 -12.90
C GLU A 127 14.65 22.34 -13.90
N GLU A 128 14.94 22.01 -15.16
CA GLU A 128 13.92 21.75 -16.17
C GLU A 128 13.67 20.25 -16.35
N VAL A 129 12.39 19.88 -16.36
CA VAL A 129 11.93 18.54 -16.70
C VAL A 129 11.04 18.65 -17.94
N LEU A 130 11.56 18.17 -19.07
CA LEU A 130 10.79 18.05 -20.31
C LEU A 130 9.84 16.85 -20.23
N ALA A 131 8.57 17.04 -20.62
CA ALA A 131 7.56 15.98 -20.54
C ALA A 131 7.99 14.69 -21.28
N GLU A 132 8.64 14.83 -22.43
CA GLU A 132 9.13 13.70 -23.24
C GLU A 132 10.25 12.90 -22.56
N SER A 133 11.04 13.50 -21.67
CA SER A 133 12.12 12.78 -20.95
C SER A 133 11.59 11.85 -19.86
N VAL A 134 10.31 12.01 -19.49
CA VAL A 134 9.62 11.25 -18.43
C VAL A 134 8.30 10.64 -18.91
N ASN A 135 8.18 10.32 -20.20
CA ASN A 135 7.01 9.65 -20.78
C ASN A 135 5.68 10.41 -20.56
N GLY A 136 5.73 11.73 -20.48
CA GLY A 136 4.56 12.60 -20.26
C GLY A 136 4.02 12.59 -18.82
N LEU A 137 4.76 12.03 -17.86
CA LEU A 137 4.31 11.89 -16.47
C LEU A 137 4.45 13.18 -15.64
N ASN A 138 5.30 14.11 -16.06
CA ASN A 138 5.58 15.37 -15.39
C ASN A 138 6.16 16.39 -16.36
N GLU A 139 6.02 17.67 -16.06
CA GLU A 139 6.71 18.78 -16.71
C GLU A 139 7.10 19.79 -15.62
N PHE A 140 8.28 20.38 -15.73
CA PHE A 140 8.74 21.35 -14.75
C PHE A 140 9.69 22.37 -15.40
N ASN A 141 9.50 23.64 -15.06
CA ASN A 141 10.32 24.78 -15.47
C ASN A 141 10.12 25.91 -14.46
N LEU A 142 10.79 27.06 -14.62
CA LEU A 142 10.71 28.18 -13.67
C LEU A 142 9.28 28.70 -13.45
N GLU A 143 8.44 28.70 -14.48
CA GLU A 143 7.04 29.14 -14.36
C GLU A 143 6.24 28.14 -13.53
N ILE A 144 6.34 26.85 -13.85
CA ILE A 144 5.68 25.77 -13.09
C ILE A 144 6.20 25.75 -11.64
N ALA A 145 7.51 25.94 -11.43
CA ALA A 145 8.11 26.04 -10.09
C ALA A 145 7.46 27.14 -9.26
N LYS A 146 7.29 28.33 -9.84
CA LYS A 146 6.62 29.45 -9.16
C LYS A 146 5.14 29.14 -8.89
N GLN A 147 4.42 28.62 -9.89
CA GLN A 147 3.00 28.26 -9.75
C GLN A 147 2.78 27.20 -8.66
N ARG A 148 3.61 26.14 -8.65
CA ARG A 148 3.57 25.08 -7.65
C ARG A 148 3.91 25.60 -6.26
N THR A 149 4.89 26.48 -6.14
CA THR A 149 5.23 27.12 -4.87
C THR A 149 4.06 27.94 -4.32
N ASP A 150 3.43 28.76 -5.16
CA ASP A 150 2.26 29.56 -4.76
C ASP A 150 1.09 28.68 -4.33
N LYS A 151 0.78 27.63 -5.10
CA LYS A 151 -0.23 26.63 -4.75
C LYS A 151 0.12 25.91 -3.45
N CYS A 152 1.39 25.63 -3.18
CA CYS A 152 1.82 24.98 -1.93
C CYS A 152 1.43 25.82 -0.71
N PHE A 153 1.74 27.11 -0.69
CA PHE A 153 1.37 28.00 0.41
C PHE A 153 -0.15 28.20 0.51
N GLN A 154 -0.84 28.38 -0.62
CA GLN A 154 -2.30 28.53 -0.66
C GLN A 154 -3.01 27.29 -0.12
N ASN A 155 -2.63 26.10 -0.59
CA ASN A 155 -3.25 24.84 -0.21
C ASN A 155 -2.85 24.43 1.21
N GLY A 156 -1.61 24.67 1.64
CA GLY A 156 -1.16 24.44 3.01
C GLY A 156 -1.93 25.29 4.03
N LEU A 157 -2.14 26.57 3.74
CA LEU A 157 -2.98 27.43 4.58
C LEU A 157 -4.44 26.96 4.56
N ARG A 158 -4.99 26.64 3.39
CA ARG A 158 -6.36 26.12 3.27
C ARG A 158 -6.57 24.85 4.09
N LEU A 159 -5.61 23.91 4.06
CA LEU A 159 -5.67 22.68 4.85
C LEU A 159 -5.64 23.00 6.35
N THR A 160 -4.76 23.92 6.77
CA THR A 160 -4.72 24.41 8.14
C THR A 160 -6.06 24.97 8.59
N ASP A 161 -6.67 25.84 7.78
CA ASP A 161 -7.95 26.48 8.08
C ASP A 161 -9.12 25.50 8.12
N ILE A 162 -9.10 24.42 7.32
CA ILE A 162 -10.09 23.34 7.39
C ILE A 162 -10.03 22.67 8.77
N ILE A 163 -8.84 22.33 9.25
CA ILE A 163 -8.66 21.69 10.57
C ILE A 163 -8.99 22.69 11.70
N ALA A 164 -8.62 23.95 11.53
CA ALA A 164 -8.83 25.01 12.52
C ALA A 164 -10.31 25.31 12.83
N LYS A 165 -11.25 24.80 12.03
CA LYS A 165 -12.70 24.91 12.28
C LYS A 165 -13.16 24.11 13.50
N GLU A 166 -12.52 22.98 13.76
CA GLU A 166 -12.91 22.05 14.84
C GLU A 166 -11.84 21.97 15.95
N VAL A 167 -10.59 22.29 15.62
CA VAL A 167 -9.44 22.19 16.52
C VAL A 167 -8.80 23.57 16.65
N LYS A 168 -8.42 23.96 17.86
CA LYS A 168 -7.71 25.21 18.09
C LYS A 168 -6.29 25.09 17.54
N ILE A 169 -5.98 25.84 16.50
CA ILE A 169 -4.63 25.99 15.93
C ILE A 169 -4.19 27.44 16.11
N THR A 170 -3.02 27.64 16.71
CA THR A 170 -2.37 28.95 16.85
C THR A 170 -1.07 29.05 16.08
N THR A 171 -0.45 27.90 15.78
CA THR A 171 0.91 27.84 15.23
C THR A 171 0.96 26.91 14.04
N ILE A 172 1.63 27.36 12.99
CA ILE A 172 2.11 26.54 11.88
C ILE A 172 3.60 26.29 12.11
N LEU A 173 3.97 25.02 12.22
CA LEU A 173 5.36 24.59 12.16
C LEU A 173 5.70 24.31 10.70
N MET A 174 6.71 24.99 10.16
CA MET A 174 7.11 24.89 8.76
C MET A 174 8.56 24.43 8.65
N PRO A 175 8.82 23.10 8.66
CA PRO A 175 10.15 22.59 8.42
C PRO A 175 10.60 22.92 6.98
N LEU A 176 11.71 23.63 6.84
CA LEU A 176 12.41 23.87 5.58
C LEU A 176 13.60 22.90 5.55
N LEU A 177 13.46 21.78 4.85
CA LEU A 177 14.39 20.65 5.02
C LEU A 177 15.54 20.60 4.02
N GLY A 178 15.53 21.46 2.99
CA GLY A 178 16.64 21.59 2.04
C GLY A 178 16.33 21.07 0.64
N ASP A 179 17.35 21.07 -0.21
CA ASP A 179 17.28 20.81 -1.66
C ASP A 179 16.26 21.72 -2.37
N PHE A 180 16.27 23.00 -2.01
CA PHE A 180 15.49 24.02 -2.67
C PHE A 180 16.01 24.35 -4.07
N ILE A 181 17.31 24.15 -4.29
CA ILE A 181 17.97 24.28 -5.59
C ILE A 181 18.66 22.97 -5.96
N SER A 182 18.82 22.68 -7.25
CA SER A 182 19.61 21.54 -7.75
C SER A 182 21.10 21.82 -7.67
N ASN A 183 21.50 23.08 -7.93
CA ASN A 183 22.87 23.59 -7.93
C ASN A 183 23.77 22.88 -8.97
N ASP A 184 25.00 23.35 -9.14
CA ASP A 184 25.94 22.83 -10.15
C ASP A 184 26.88 21.76 -9.59
N ILE A 185 26.32 20.85 -8.78
CA ILE A 185 27.09 19.82 -8.06
C ILE A 185 27.34 18.53 -8.88
N HIS A 186 26.55 18.32 -9.93
CA HIS A 186 26.65 17.20 -10.87
C HIS A 186 26.67 17.76 -12.30
N GLU A 187 27.36 17.07 -13.21
CA GLU A 187 27.53 17.54 -14.59
C GLU A 187 26.19 17.65 -15.33
N GLU A 188 25.25 16.74 -15.07
CA GLU A 188 23.90 16.74 -15.64
C GLU A 188 23.13 18.03 -15.34
N PHE A 189 23.28 18.58 -14.12
CA PHE A 189 22.56 19.80 -13.74
C PHE A 189 23.00 21.03 -14.53
N ARG A 190 24.20 21.01 -15.13
CA ARG A 190 24.62 22.11 -16.02
C ARG A 190 23.80 22.17 -17.31
N GLU A 191 23.22 21.05 -17.73
CA GLU A 191 22.39 20.96 -18.93
C GLU A 191 20.93 21.30 -18.63
N THR A 192 20.44 20.97 -17.43
CA THR A 192 19.02 21.10 -17.07
C THR A 192 18.70 22.37 -16.28
N ASN A 193 19.61 22.91 -15.49
CA ASN A 193 19.37 24.11 -14.68
C ASN A 193 19.21 25.35 -15.57
N LYS A 194 18.18 26.14 -15.29
CA LYS A 194 17.85 27.38 -16.02
C LYS A 194 18.35 28.66 -15.37
N LEU A 195 18.90 28.55 -14.16
CA LEU A 195 19.46 29.66 -13.39
C LEU A 195 20.82 29.25 -12.84
N LEU A 196 21.71 30.23 -12.68
CA LEU A 196 22.95 30.01 -11.93
C LEU A 196 22.63 29.82 -10.44
N PRO A 197 23.48 29.14 -9.66
CA PRO A 197 23.17 28.79 -8.27
C PRO A 197 22.73 29.96 -7.37
N MET A 198 23.33 31.14 -7.55
CA MET A 198 22.96 32.33 -6.77
C MET A 198 21.60 32.91 -7.19
N GLU A 199 21.28 32.90 -8.49
CA GLU A 199 20.01 33.36 -9.03
C GLU A 199 18.87 32.41 -8.63
N ALA A 200 19.13 31.10 -8.67
CA ALA A 200 18.21 30.08 -8.18
C ALA A 200 17.91 30.26 -6.68
N MET A 201 18.95 30.48 -5.87
CA MET A 201 18.81 30.72 -4.44
C MET A 201 18.04 32.02 -4.15
N GLU A 202 18.25 33.08 -4.94
CA GLU A 202 17.49 34.32 -4.84
C GLU A 202 16.00 34.09 -5.16
N ALA A 203 15.68 33.37 -6.24
CA ALA A 203 14.30 33.04 -6.62
C ALA A 203 13.58 32.20 -5.54
N VAL A 204 14.29 31.24 -4.94
CA VAL A 204 13.77 30.48 -3.78
C VAL A 204 13.53 31.40 -2.59
N GLN A 205 14.48 32.27 -2.26
CA GLN A 205 14.37 33.21 -1.15
C GLN A 205 13.14 34.12 -1.31
N GLU A 206 12.94 34.67 -2.50
CA GLU A 206 11.78 35.50 -2.85
C GLU A 206 10.47 34.71 -2.72
N SER A 207 10.46 33.46 -3.18
CA SER A 207 9.28 32.60 -3.11
C SER A 207 8.92 32.21 -1.68
N LEU A 208 9.90 31.86 -0.85
CA LEU A 208 9.71 31.59 0.58
C LEU A 208 9.22 32.85 1.31
N ALA A 209 9.86 34.01 1.08
CA ALA A 209 9.44 35.26 1.68
C ALA A 209 8.00 35.63 1.30
N SER A 210 7.65 35.45 0.02
CA SER A 210 6.29 35.69 -0.50
C SER A 210 5.27 34.75 0.14
N GLY A 211 5.59 33.47 0.29
CA GLY A 211 4.73 32.48 0.93
C GLY A 211 4.50 32.77 2.42
N ILE A 212 5.56 33.17 3.15
CA ILE A 212 5.45 33.59 4.55
C ILE A 212 4.56 34.83 4.66
N HIS A 213 4.77 35.85 3.83
CA HIS A 213 3.92 37.05 3.78
C HIS A 213 2.46 36.71 3.47
N PHE A 214 2.23 35.79 2.53
CA PHE A 214 0.88 35.32 2.20
C PHE A 214 0.18 34.73 3.44
N ILE A 215 0.84 33.85 4.20
CA ILE A 215 0.26 33.29 5.44
C ILE A 215 0.00 34.38 6.46
N LEU A 216 0.98 35.28 6.70
CA LEU A 216 0.86 36.35 7.68
C LEU A 216 -0.26 37.34 7.38
N LYS A 217 -0.51 37.60 6.09
CA LYS A 217 -1.57 38.49 5.61
C LYS A 217 -2.96 37.86 5.70
N ASN A 218 -3.05 36.55 5.47
CA ASN A 218 -4.33 35.84 5.36
C ASN A 218 -4.68 35.01 6.60
N SER A 219 -3.88 35.10 7.66
CA SER A 219 -4.11 34.35 8.90
C SER A 219 -3.56 35.07 10.13
N LYS A 220 -3.88 34.50 11.29
CA LYS A 220 -3.39 34.94 12.60
C LYS A 220 -2.35 33.99 13.19
N TYR A 221 -1.88 33.00 12.42
CA TYR A 221 -1.00 31.96 12.94
C TYR A 221 0.41 32.50 13.17
N ASP A 222 1.03 32.02 14.25
CA ASP A 222 2.48 32.10 14.41
C ASP A 222 3.15 31.05 13.51
N ILE A 223 4.30 31.37 12.94
CA ILE A 223 5.05 30.53 12.02
C ILE A 223 6.42 30.25 12.65
N ILE A 224 6.69 28.96 12.91
CA ILE A 224 8.00 28.50 13.37
C ILE A 224 8.65 27.75 12.22
N LEU A 225 9.86 28.17 11.81
CA LEU A 225 10.59 27.54 10.72
C LEU A 225 11.79 26.76 11.27
N ASN A 226 11.80 25.44 11.09
CA ASN A 226 12.96 24.61 11.38
C ASN A 226 13.76 24.42 10.10
N CYS A 227 14.96 25.00 10.03
CA CYS A 227 15.71 25.08 8.78
C CYS A 227 16.92 24.15 8.80
N HIS A 228 16.96 23.26 7.81
CA HIS A 228 18.06 22.36 7.51
C HIS A 228 18.54 22.58 6.08
N SER A 229 19.84 22.40 5.88
CA SER A 229 20.41 22.35 4.53
C SER A 229 20.24 20.96 3.96
N GLY A 230 19.91 20.91 2.68
CA GLY A 230 19.99 19.70 1.89
C GLY A 230 21.38 19.50 1.33
N ASN A 231 21.58 18.35 0.68
CA ASN A 231 22.87 18.05 0.08
C ASN A 231 23.12 18.88 -1.19
N HIS A 232 22.10 19.37 -1.90
CA HIS A 232 22.26 20.11 -3.15
C HIS A 232 22.68 21.57 -2.95
N GLY A 233 22.27 22.21 -1.85
CA GLY A 233 22.64 23.60 -1.55
C GLY A 233 24.14 23.86 -1.31
N ARG A 234 25.00 22.85 -1.42
CA ARG A 234 26.44 22.91 -1.10
C ARG A 234 27.28 23.61 -2.19
N THR A 235 28.33 24.30 -1.76
CA THR A 235 29.35 24.93 -2.63
C THR A 235 30.58 24.03 -2.88
N THR A 236 30.55 22.80 -2.36
CA THR A 236 31.64 21.82 -2.44
C THR A 236 31.22 20.59 -3.23
N LYS A 237 32.19 19.88 -3.83
CA LYS A 237 31.88 18.65 -4.58
C LYS A 237 31.21 17.58 -3.69
N ASN A 238 31.70 17.41 -2.47
CA ASN A 238 31.20 16.45 -1.49
C ASN A 238 30.58 17.16 -0.28
N VAL A 239 29.69 16.48 0.43
CA VAL A 239 29.15 16.93 1.71
C VAL A 239 30.22 16.78 2.80
N PHE A 240 30.51 17.85 3.53
CA PHE A 240 31.41 17.83 4.68
C PHE A 240 30.60 17.74 5.98
N ILE A 241 30.42 16.51 6.48
CA ILE A 241 29.49 16.18 7.57
C ILE A 241 29.61 17.12 8.79
N SER A 242 30.83 17.47 9.20
CA SER A 242 31.05 18.31 10.39
C SER A 242 30.79 19.81 10.16
N THR A 243 30.87 20.29 8.92
CA THR A 243 30.84 21.71 8.57
C THR A 243 29.88 22.02 7.42
N GLU A 244 28.88 21.17 7.21
CA GLU A 244 27.93 21.24 6.10
C GLU A 244 27.26 22.62 5.98
N HIS A 245 26.77 23.15 7.10
CA HIS A 245 26.18 24.49 7.19
C HIS A 245 27.11 25.60 6.68
N GLY A 246 28.43 25.45 6.85
CA GLY A 246 29.43 26.44 6.41
C GLY A 246 29.62 26.48 4.89
N HIS A 247 29.19 25.43 4.18
CA HIS A 247 29.29 25.32 2.73
C HIS A 247 27.93 25.39 2.03
N SER A 248 26.84 25.68 2.75
CA SER A 248 25.48 25.68 2.22
C SER A 248 24.98 27.08 1.88
N LEU A 249 24.55 27.27 0.63
CA LEU A 249 23.84 28.47 0.15
C LEU A 249 22.48 28.61 0.85
N GLU A 250 21.79 27.50 1.11
CA GLU A 250 20.51 27.50 1.84
C GLU A 250 20.69 27.99 3.27
N TYR A 251 21.77 27.59 3.94
CA TYR A 251 22.08 28.09 5.28
C TYR A 251 22.24 29.60 5.29
N PHE A 252 22.88 30.17 4.27
CA PHE A 252 22.97 31.62 4.11
C PHE A 252 21.59 32.25 3.84
N MET A 253 20.79 31.69 2.93
CA MET A 253 19.43 32.14 2.64
C MET A 253 18.56 32.18 3.90
N TYR A 254 18.57 31.12 4.72
CA TYR A 254 17.79 31.10 5.96
C TYR A 254 18.21 32.22 6.93
N ARG A 255 19.51 32.50 7.03
CA ARG A 255 20.00 33.62 7.87
C ARG A 255 19.54 34.97 7.34
N ASN A 256 19.51 35.12 6.01
CA ASN A 256 19.02 36.33 5.38
C ASN A 256 17.52 36.51 5.60
N LEU A 257 16.72 35.46 5.41
CA LEU A 257 15.28 35.45 5.70
C LEU A 257 15.00 35.75 7.19
N ALA A 258 15.75 35.16 8.11
CA ALA A 258 15.60 35.44 9.55
C ALA A 258 15.87 36.91 9.87
N LYS A 259 16.88 37.53 9.24
CA LYS A 259 17.15 38.96 9.37
C LYS A 259 16.05 39.81 8.75
N TYR A 260 15.53 39.41 7.58
CA TYR A 260 14.45 40.11 6.90
C TYR A 260 13.16 40.14 7.74
N PHE A 261 12.82 39.02 8.39
CA PHE A 261 11.65 38.91 9.27
C PHE A 261 11.91 39.25 10.75
N GLU A 262 13.08 39.79 11.12
CA GLU A 262 13.47 40.01 12.52
C GLU A 262 12.47 40.86 13.32
N LYS A 263 11.73 41.75 12.65
CA LYS A 263 10.71 42.62 13.28
C LYS A 263 9.31 42.01 13.33
N GLU A 264 9.05 40.92 12.61
CA GLU A 264 7.76 40.23 12.63
C GLU A 264 7.74 39.19 13.75
N LYS A 265 7.05 39.52 14.85
CA LYS A 265 7.03 38.69 16.07
C LYS A 265 6.37 37.33 15.88
N ARG A 266 5.51 37.18 14.85
CA ARG A 266 4.86 35.91 14.53
C ARG A 266 5.77 34.94 13.80
N VAL A 267 6.94 35.36 13.32
CA VAL A 267 7.85 34.51 12.55
C VAL A 267 9.11 34.21 13.35
N LYS A 268 9.39 32.93 13.56
CA LYS A 268 10.60 32.48 14.27
C LYS A 268 11.39 31.48 13.43
N PHE A 269 12.66 31.77 13.18
CA PHE A 269 13.57 30.86 12.51
C PHE A 269 14.45 30.12 13.53
N ASN A 270 14.44 28.80 13.44
CA ASN A 270 15.34 27.89 14.12
C ASN A 270 16.32 27.31 13.09
N ILE A 271 17.45 27.99 12.88
CA ILE A 271 18.43 27.63 11.85
C ILE A 271 19.50 26.73 12.48
N GLN A 272 19.59 25.50 11.98
CA GLN A 272 20.36 24.44 12.63
C GLN A 272 21.69 24.22 11.90
N LYS A 273 22.76 24.00 12.67
CA LYS A 273 24.09 23.71 12.12
C LYS A 273 24.38 22.22 11.99
N GLY A 274 23.75 21.42 12.85
CA GLY A 274 23.92 19.97 12.90
C GLY A 274 22.87 19.27 12.05
N TYR A 275 23.14 18.02 11.70
CA TYR A 275 22.28 17.20 10.85
C TYR A 275 20.88 16.96 11.43
N HIS A 276 20.75 16.86 12.77
CA HIS A 276 19.47 16.72 13.45
C HIS A 276 19.13 17.98 14.24
N SER A 277 17.84 18.32 14.26
CA SER A 277 17.27 19.19 15.29
C SER A 277 16.06 18.57 15.94
N TYR A 278 15.81 18.94 17.18
CA TYR A 278 14.69 18.43 17.96
C TYR A 278 13.79 19.59 18.36
N GLN A 279 12.48 19.43 18.21
CA GLN A 279 11.48 20.39 18.65
C GLN A 279 10.36 19.64 19.35
N ASP A 280 10.09 20.03 20.58
CA ASP A 280 8.96 19.49 21.31
C ASP A 280 7.68 20.20 20.84
N VAL A 281 6.65 19.41 20.55
CA VAL A 281 5.32 19.86 20.16
C VAL A 281 4.34 19.09 21.03
N TYR A 282 3.84 19.76 22.07
CA TYR A 282 3.11 19.12 23.18
C TYR A 282 3.97 18.01 23.81
N ASP A 283 3.44 16.80 23.95
CA ASP A 283 4.13 15.65 24.55
C ASP A 283 4.96 14.84 23.53
N MET A 284 5.13 15.34 22.29
CA MET A 284 5.93 14.69 21.26
C MET A 284 7.24 15.43 20.99
N THR A 285 8.35 14.69 20.91
CA THR A 285 9.63 15.18 20.41
C THR A 285 9.75 14.89 18.91
N LEU A 286 9.77 15.93 18.08
CA LEU A 286 9.97 15.79 16.63
C LEU A 286 11.45 15.98 16.27
N ARG A 287 11.99 15.12 15.41
CA ARG A 287 13.34 15.23 14.83
C ARG A 287 13.25 15.63 13.36
N PHE A 288 13.98 16.69 12.99
CA PHE A 288 14.06 17.19 11.62
C PHE A 288 15.46 16.99 11.06
N HIS A 289 15.52 16.60 9.80
CA HIS A 289 16.74 16.52 8.98
C HIS A 289 16.35 16.46 7.50
N HIS A 290 17.31 16.67 6.60
CA HIS A 290 17.03 16.54 5.16
C HIS A 290 16.81 15.09 4.72
N GLY A 291 17.65 14.15 5.19
CA GLY A 291 17.50 12.72 4.87
C GLY A 291 18.69 12.09 4.14
N HIS A 292 19.64 12.90 3.65
CA HIS A 292 20.85 12.43 2.95
C HIS A 292 21.82 11.60 3.81
N GLY A 293 21.59 11.50 5.12
CA GLY A 293 22.26 10.56 6.01
C GLY A 293 21.67 9.14 5.97
N ILE A 294 20.50 8.94 5.36
CA ILE A 294 19.84 7.64 5.20
C ILE A 294 20.29 7.02 3.88
N ARG A 295 20.86 5.81 3.93
CA ARG A 295 21.32 5.11 2.73
C ARG A 295 20.29 4.09 2.24
N TYR A 296 19.78 4.29 1.04
CA TYR A 296 18.89 3.35 0.37
C TYR A 296 19.66 2.48 -0.63
N TYR A 297 19.44 1.17 -0.59
CA TYR A 297 20.11 0.17 -1.43
C TYR A 297 19.13 -0.63 -2.29
N GLY A 298 17.92 -0.12 -2.51
CA GLY A 298 16.83 -0.86 -3.15
C GLY A 298 16.20 -1.91 -2.24
N GLY A 299 15.22 -2.65 -2.78
CA GLY A 299 14.62 -3.82 -2.14
C GLY A 299 13.12 -3.71 -1.85
N VAL A 300 12.54 -4.85 -1.46
CA VAL A 300 11.13 -4.95 -1.09
C VAL A 300 10.89 -4.12 0.18
N GLY A 301 9.86 -3.27 0.15
CA GLY A 301 9.51 -2.36 1.25
C GLY A 301 10.01 -0.93 1.07
N GLY A 302 10.81 -0.65 0.04
CA GLY A 302 11.22 0.71 -0.33
C GLY A 302 11.88 1.48 0.82
N LEU A 303 11.57 2.77 0.93
CA LEU A 303 12.15 3.69 1.91
C LEU A 303 11.88 3.32 3.39
N TYR A 304 10.83 2.55 3.68
CA TYR A 304 10.50 2.18 5.06
C TYR A 304 11.64 1.44 5.76
N ILE A 305 12.32 0.53 5.05
CA ILE A 305 13.39 -0.29 5.62
C ILE A 305 14.62 0.53 6.04
N PRO A 306 15.27 1.32 5.15
CA PRO A 306 16.43 2.12 5.54
C PRO A 306 16.07 3.23 6.54
N ALA A 307 14.89 3.85 6.43
CA ALA A 307 14.44 4.88 7.36
C ALA A 307 14.32 4.32 8.79
N ASN A 308 13.57 3.23 8.97
CA ASN A 308 13.41 2.58 10.27
C ASN A 308 14.76 2.16 10.87
N LYS A 309 15.68 1.65 10.04
CA LYS A 309 17.02 1.25 10.49
C LYS A 309 17.83 2.45 10.99
N ALA A 310 17.81 3.57 10.27
CA ALA A 310 18.53 4.78 10.68
C ALA A 310 17.94 5.38 11.95
N ILE A 311 16.61 5.54 12.00
CA ILE A 311 15.87 6.07 13.14
C ILE A 311 16.10 5.24 14.40
N ALA A 312 16.03 3.91 14.29
CA ALA A 312 16.29 3.01 15.41
C ALA A 312 17.70 3.17 15.98
N GLN A 313 18.70 3.48 15.16
CA GLN A 313 20.06 3.74 15.65
C GLN A 313 20.19 5.13 16.27
N TRP A 314 19.61 6.17 15.66
CA TRP A 314 19.63 7.52 16.22
C TRP A 314 18.88 7.61 17.55
N ASN A 315 17.79 6.85 17.71
CA ASN A 315 17.02 6.81 18.95
C ASN A 315 17.79 6.18 20.12
N LYS A 316 18.84 5.38 19.88
CA LYS A 316 19.74 4.92 20.95
C LYS A 316 20.56 6.05 21.57
N ALA A 317 20.86 7.10 20.80
CA ALA A 317 21.60 8.26 21.28
C ALA A 317 20.65 9.33 21.83
N ARG A 318 19.60 9.69 21.08
CA ARG A 318 18.53 10.58 21.52
C ARG A 318 17.22 10.19 20.84
N HIS A 319 16.26 9.80 21.65
CA HIS A 319 14.93 9.43 21.19
C HIS A 319 14.18 10.61 20.58
N ALA A 320 13.40 10.32 19.53
CA ALA A 320 12.38 11.19 18.97
C ALA A 320 11.14 10.33 18.67
N ASP A 321 9.96 10.90 18.87
CA ASP A 321 8.68 10.23 18.63
C ASP A 321 8.27 10.26 17.16
N LEU A 322 8.78 11.25 16.42
CA LEU A 322 8.51 11.42 15.00
C LEU A 322 9.70 12.04 14.26
N ASP A 323 10.18 11.36 13.23
CA ASP A 323 11.15 11.91 12.27
C ASP A 323 10.44 12.57 11.08
N VAL A 324 10.96 13.71 10.62
CA VAL A 324 10.42 14.45 9.47
C VAL A 324 11.56 14.83 8.54
N PHE A 325 11.52 14.35 7.29
CA PHE A 325 12.63 14.51 6.33
C PHE A 325 12.19 14.52 4.86
N GLY A 326 13.05 15.01 3.97
CA GLY A 326 12.85 15.07 2.51
C GLY A 326 13.74 14.07 1.77
N HIS A 327 14.49 14.55 0.77
CA HIS A 327 15.55 13.87 0.00
C HIS A 327 15.10 12.74 -0.94
N PHE A 328 14.09 11.95 -0.55
CA PHE A 328 13.66 10.78 -1.32
C PHE A 328 12.52 11.06 -2.31
N HIS A 329 11.98 12.28 -2.32
CA HIS A 329 10.93 12.74 -3.25
C HIS A 329 9.68 11.84 -3.25
N GLN A 330 9.37 11.26 -2.09
CA GLN A 330 8.27 10.33 -1.92
C GLN A 330 7.59 10.59 -0.59
N MET A 331 6.38 11.14 -0.63
CA MET A 331 5.60 11.35 0.58
C MET A 331 5.17 10.00 1.16
N LYS A 332 5.68 9.65 2.34
CA LYS A 332 5.29 8.45 3.09
C LYS A 332 4.94 8.82 4.52
N ASP A 333 3.92 8.13 5.05
CA ASP A 333 3.67 8.07 6.48
C ASP A 333 4.14 6.70 7.01
N GLY A 334 5.19 6.71 7.83
CA GLY A 334 5.78 5.54 8.49
C GLY A 334 5.25 5.24 9.88
N GLY A 335 4.21 5.96 10.32
CA GLY A 335 3.76 6.01 11.72
C GLY A 335 4.68 6.89 12.56
N HIS A 336 5.96 6.51 12.69
CA HIS A 336 6.99 7.19 13.47
C HIS A 336 7.97 8.01 12.63
N PHE A 337 7.70 8.12 11.33
CA PHE A 337 8.31 9.12 10.46
C PHE A 337 7.31 9.65 9.43
N VAL A 338 7.59 10.83 8.89
CA VAL A 338 6.95 11.39 7.69
C VAL A 338 8.06 11.82 6.74
N THR A 339 8.01 11.30 5.51
CA THR A 339 8.86 11.79 4.43
C THR A 339 8.09 12.76 3.57
N ASN A 340 8.77 13.80 3.10
CA ASN A 340 8.21 14.77 2.20
C ASN A 340 8.16 14.23 0.77
N GLY A 341 7.22 14.77 -0.01
CA GLY A 341 7.29 14.69 -1.47
C GLY A 341 8.25 15.75 -2.00
N SER A 342 8.25 15.95 -3.32
CA SER A 342 9.02 17.00 -3.98
C SER A 342 8.12 17.97 -4.76
N LEU A 343 8.60 19.21 -4.93
CA LEU A 343 7.89 20.20 -5.74
C LEU A 343 8.14 19.97 -7.24
N ILE A 344 9.37 19.58 -7.59
CA ILE A 344 9.77 19.24 -8.96
C ILE A 344 9.00 18.04 -9.52
N GLY A 345 8.65 17.08 -8.66
CA GLY A 345 8.00 15.83 -9.06
C GLY A 345 8.97 14.83 -9.69
N TYR A 346 8.44 14.01 -10.59
CA TYR A 346 9.18 12.93 -11.26
C TYR A 346 10.08 13.47 -12.38
N ASN A 347 11.38 13.19 -12.35
CA ASN A 347 12.35 13.65 -13.34
C ASN A 347 13.11 12.48 -14.01
N ALA A 348 13.97 12.80 -14.97
CA ALA A 348 14.74 11.79 -15.72
C ALA A 348 15.64 10.94 -14.82
N TYR A 349 16.23 11.55 -13.78
CA TYR A 349 17.02 10.83 -12.79
C TYR A 349 16.17 9.81 -12.02
N ALA A 350 15.00 10.20 -11.52
CA ALA A 350 14.06 9.31 -10.84
C ALA A 350 13.66 8.12 -11.72
N LEU A 351 13.41 8.36 -13.01
CA LEU A 351 13.16 7.30 -14.00
C LEU A 351 14.37 6.35 -14.14
N SER A 352 15.59 6.91 -14.24
CA SER A 352 16.81 6.11 -14.41
C SER A 352 17.07 5.13 -13.26
N ILE A 353 16.75 5.55 -12.02
CA ILE A 353 16.91 4.73 -10.82
C ILE A 353 15.69 3.85 -10.54
N LYS A 354 14.66 3.90 -11.40
CA LYS A 354 13.38 3.17 -11.26
C LYS A 354 12.66 3.53 -9.97
N ALA A 355 12.74 4.79 -9.55
CA ALA A 355 11.95 5.30 -8.43
C ALA A 355 10.46 5.22 -8.77
N ASP A 356 9.62 5.02 -7.75
CA ASP A 356 8.18 5.05 -7.97
C ASP A 356 7.75 6.44 -8.42
N TYR A 357 6.86 6.49 -9.40
CA TYR A 357 6.23 7.73 -9.82
C TYR A 357 5.39 8.32 -8.68
N GLU A 358 5.58 9.62 -8.46
CA GLU A 358 4.82 10.41 -7.51
C GLU A 358 4.45 11.77 -8.14
N PRO A 359 3.16 12.15 -8.15
CA PRO A 359 2.77 13.49 -8.54
C PRO A 359 3.36 14.53 -7.58
N PRO A 360 3.75 15.72 -8.07
CA PRO A 360 4.23 16.86 -7.29
C PRO A 360 3.36 17.16 -6.06
N ARG A 361 4.00 17.13 -4.88
CA ARG A 361 3.33 17.40 -3.60
C ARG A 361 4.32 17.68 -2.48
N GLN A 362 3.81 18.28 -1.42
CA GLN A 362 4.51 18.46 -0.15
C GLN A 362 3.68 17.84 0.98
N ALA A 363 4.29 17.54 2.13
CA ALA A 363 3.62 16.88 3.24
C ALA A 363 2.94 17.91 4.16
N PHE A 364 1.66 17.66 4.45
CA PHE A 364 0.93 18.32 5.52
C PHE A 364 0.54 17.30 6.58
N PHE A 365 0.72 17.63 7.85
CA PHE A 365 0.19 16.82 8.93
C PHE A 365 -0.11 17.64 10.18
N VAL A 366 -0.79 17.02 11.15
CA VAL A 366 -1.23 17.69 12.38
C VAL A 366 -0.80 16.89 13.60
N ILE A 367 -0.21 17.58 14.56
CA ILE A 367 0.07 17.06 15.91
C ILE A 367 -1.00 17.61 16.85
N ASP A 368 -1.90 16.73 17.31
CA ASP A 368 -2.91 17.03 18.33
C ASP A 368 -2.33 16.81 19.73
N SER A 369 -2.58 17.75 20.63
CA SER A 369 -2.01 17.75 21.98
C SER A 369 -2.34 16.52 22.84
N LYS A 370 -3.36 15.74 22.48
CA LYS A 370 -3.77 14.53 23.23
C LYS A 370 -3.52 13.23 22.49
N ARG A 371 -3.47 13.28 21.15
CA ARG A 371 -3.43 12.09 20.29
C ARG A 371 -2.12 11.96 19.52
N GLY A 372 -1.24 12.95 19.58
CA GLY A 372 -0.04 13.02 18.76
C GLY A 372 -0.38 13.25 17.28
N LYS A 373 0.38 12.62 16.37
CA LYS A 373 0.13 12.74 14.93
C LYS A 373 -1.19 12.06 14.55
N THR A 374 -2.12 12.82 13.96
CA THR A 374 -3.48 12.33 13.68
C THR A 374 -3.91 12.43 12.22
N PHE A 375 -3.50 13.49 11.53
CA PHE A 375 -3.88 13.76 10.14
C PHE A 375 -2.61 13.91 9.33
N THR A 376 -2.52 13.18 8.21
CA THR A 376 -1.43 13.29 7.23
C THR A 376 -2.06 13.35 5.85
N CYS A 377 -1.77 14.39 5.08
CA CYS A 377 -2.29 14.54 3.73
C CYS A 377 -1.30 15.26 2.80
N PRO A 378 -1.37 15.04 1.49
CA PRO A 378 -0.54 15.77 0.54
C PRO A 378 -1.07 17.19 0.35
N ILE A 379 -0.16 18.17 0.35
CA ILE A 379 -0.36 19.47 -0.28
C ILE A 379 -0.11 19.28 -1.76
N ARG A 380 -1.18 19.17 -2.55
CA ARG A 380 -1.09 19.06 -4.01
C ARG A 380 -0.74 20.41 -4.61
N VAL A 381 0.11 20.40 -5.62
CA VAL A 381 0.63 21.63 -6.26
C VAL A 381 0.40 21.71 -7.77
N ASP A 382 -0.15 20.66 -8.39
CA ASP A 382 -0.63 20.69 -9.78
C ASP A 382 -2.11 21.06 -9.90
#